data_AF-A0A227J121-F1
#
_entry.id   AF-A0A227J121-F1
#
_cell.length_a   1.000
_cell.length_b   1.000
_cell.length_c   1.000
_cell.angle_alpha   90.00
_cell.angle_beta   90.00
_cell.angle_gamma   90.00
#
_symmetry.space_group_name_H-M   'P 1'
#
loop_
_entity.id
_entity.type
_entity.pdbx_description
1 polymer ?
#
loop_
_entity_poly.entity_id
_entity_poly.type
_entity_poly.pdbx_seq_one_letter_code
_entity_poly.pdbx_strand_id
1 'polypeptide(L)'
;MITRYINPPISKSIIYGRWVEQDVAPYSREEFVLSERGVTVNGSTIATDFEFDGDSFSYKVGSTVRHFDFVGKQHTEMKLDARTHYLP
;
A
#
# COMPACT_ATOMS: atom_id res chain seq x y z
N MET A 1 -21.20 -19.64 -25.40
CA MET A 1 -19.80 -19.90 -25.00
C MET A 1 -19.49 -18.91 -23.89
N ILE A 2 -19.12 -19.37 -22.69
CA ILE A 2 -18.70 -18.50 -21.58
C ILE A 2 -17.18 -18.56 -21.52
N THR A 3 -16.52 -17.44 -21.78
CA THR A 3 -15.06 -17.31 -21.67
C THR A 3 -14.72 -16.72 -20.31
N ARG A 4 -13.98 -17.46 -19.48
CA ARG A 4 -13.44 -16.95 -18.22
C ARG A 4 -12.24 -16.07 -18.52
N TYR A 5 -12.34 -14.77 -18.24
CA TYR A 5 -11.21 -13.86 -18.28
C TYR A 5 -10.32 -14.13 -17.06
N ILE A 6 -9.17 -14.75 -17.26
CA ILE A 6 -8.15 -14.91 -16.22
C ILE A 6 -7.24 -13.69 -16.31
N ASN A 7 -7.37 -12.72 -15.39
CA ASN A 7 -6.39 -11.66 -15.29
C ASN A 7 -5.16 -12.23 -14.58
N PRO A 8 -3.97 -12.31 -15.21
CA PRO A 8 -2.78 -12.84 -14.56
C PRO A 8 -2.44 -11.99 -13.32
N PRO A 9 -2.00 -12.61 -12.21
CA PRO A 9 -1.66 -11.86 -11.00
C PRO A 9 -0.53 -10.88 -11.31
N ILE A 10 -0.76 -9.61 -11.00
CA ILE A 10 0.23 -8.54 -11.14
C ILE A 10 1.30 -8.75 -10.05
N SER A 11 2.58 -8.62 -10.42
CA SER A 11 3.68 -8.81 -9.46
C SER A 11 3.68 -7.71 -8.40
N LYS A 12 3.67 -8.09 -7.12
CA LYS A 12 3.84 -7.18 -5.97
C LYS A 12 5.16 -6.39 -6.03
N SER A 13 6.17 -6.92 -6.73
CA SER A 13 7.48 -6.26 -6.86
C SER A 13 7.43 -4.91 -7.57
N ILE A 14 6.35 -4.62 -8.30
CA ILE A 14 6.15 -3.33 -9.00
C ILE A 14 6.06 -2.17 -8.00
N ILE A 15 5.56 -2.42 -6.79
CA ILE A 15 5.31 -1.39 -5.77
C ILE A 15 6.32 -1.43 -4.62
N TYR A 16 7.36 -2.27 -4.73
CA TYR A 16 8.44 -2.31 -3.74
C TYR A 16 9.21 -1.00 -3.71
N GLY A 17 9.70 -0.65 -2.53
CA GLY A 17 10.45 0.59 -2.31
C GLY A 17 9.97 1.35 -1.10
N ARG A 18 10.50 2.56 -0.95
CA ARG A 18 10.18 3.47 0.15
C ARG A 18 9.06 4.41 -0.28
N TRP A 19 7.97 4.38 0.47
CA TRP A 19 6.85 5.30 0.35
C TRP A 19 6.99 6.38 1.40
N VAL A 20 6.81 7.62 0.96
CA VAL A 20 7.10 8.83 1.74
C VAL A 20 5.89 9.74 1.59
N GLU A 21 5.22 10.03 2.70
CA GLU A 21 4.08 10.95 2.71
C GLU A 21 4.51 12.35 2.25
N GLN A 22 3.76 12.90 1.30
CA GLN A 22 4.03 14.22 0.71
C GLN A 22 3.20 15.30 1.42
N ASP A 23 3.59 16.56 1.23
CA ASP A 23 2.85 17.74 1.72
C ASP A 23 2.64 17.85 3.25
N VAL A 24 3.44 17.12 4.03
CA VAL A 24 3.48 17.18 5.49
C VAL A 24 4.85 17.62 6.00
N ALA A 25 4.87 18.24 7.18
CA ALA A 25 6.09 18.66 7.84
C ALA A 25 7.00 17.45 8.12
N PRO A 26 8.34 17.55 7.95
CA PRO A 26 9.24 16.39 8.02
C PRO A 26 9.14 15.58 9.32
N TYR A 27 8.86 16.23 10.45
CA TYR A 27 8.75 15.60 11.76
C TYR A 27 7.46 14.79 11.97
N SER A 28 6.45 14.99 11.13
CA SER A 28 5.16 14.30 11.19
C SER A 28 4.96 13.35 10.01
N ARG A 29 5.98 13.22 9.15
CA ARG A 29 5.89 12.50 7.90
C ARG A 29 5.90 11.00 8.13
N GLU A 30 4.90 10.32 7.58
CA GLU A 30 4.93 8.86 7.56
C GLU A 30 5.82 8.32 6.42
N GLU A 31 6.58 7.28 6.75
CA GLU A 31 7.35 6.52 5.78
C GLU A 31 7.26 5.03 6.04
N PHE A 32 7.14 4.26 4.96
CA PHE A 32 7.17 2.80 5.03
C PHE A 32 7.88 2.19 3.83
N VAL A 33 8.34 0.96 3.99
CA VAL A 33 9.01 0.19 2.94
C VAL A 33 8.19 -1.04 2.61
N LEU A 34 7.91 -1.21 1.31
CA LEU A 34 7.33 -2.43 0.75
C LEU A 34 8.43 -3.31 0.18
N SER A 35 8.38 -4.59 0.53
CA SER A 35 9.35 -5.59 0.09
C SER A 35 8.72 -6.99 0.08
N GLU A 36 9.49 -7.98 -0.35
CA GLU A 36 9.11 -9.40 -0.24
C GLU A 36 8.86 -9.86 1.20
N ARG A 37 9.37 -9.13 2.21
CA ARG A 37 9.19 -9.45 3.64
C ARG A 37 7.94 -8.82 4.23
N GLY A 38 7.16 -8.10 3.43
CA GLY A 38 5.99 -7.34 3.85
C GLY A 38 6.27 -5.85 4.01
N VAL A 39 5.62 -5.25 5.02
CA VAL A 39 5.61 -3.80 5.29
C VAL A 39 6.48 -3.49 6.50
N THR A 40 7.41 -2.56 6.32
CA THR A 40 8.31 -2.09 7.39
C THR A 40 8.14 -0.60 7.63
N VAL A 41 8.02 -0.19 8.88
CA VAL A 41 7.96 1.22 9.33
C VAL A 41 9.06 1.43 10.36
N ASN A 42 9.87 2.49 10.21
CA ASN A 42 10.98 2.80 11.12
C ASN A 42 11.92 1.59 11.40
N GLY A 43 12.17 0.77 10.38
CA GLY A 43 13.00 -0.44 10.49
C GLY A 43 12.34 -1.65 11.15
N SER A 44 11.10 -1.52 11.65
CA SER A 44 10.33 -2.63 12.23
C SER A 44 9.32 -3.17 11.24
N THR A 45 9.26 -4.49 11.08
CA THR A 45 8.20 -5.15 10.30
C THR A 45 6.88 -5.05 11.05
N ILE A 46 5.91 -4.35 10.46
CA ILE A 46 4.57 -4.16 11.05
C ILE A 46 3.52 -5.10 10.45
N ALA A 47 3.77 -5.61 9.24
CA ALA A 47 2.96 -6.62 8.59
C ALA A 47 3.86 -7.52 7.74
N THR A 48 3.70 -8.84 7.84
CA THR A 48 4.48 -9.81 7.07
C THR A 48 3.92 -10.09 5.68
N ASP A 49 2.71 -9.57 5.39
CA ASP A 49 2.06 -9.70 4.08
C ASP A 49 1.16 -8.49 3.82
N PHE A 50 0.81 -8.31 2.55
CA PHE A 50 -0.06 -7.25 2.05
C PHE A 50 -0.74 -7.69 0.76
N GLU A 51 -1.89 -7.10 0.43
CA GLU A 51 -2.59 -7.33 -0.82
C GLU A 51 -2.29 -6.23 -1.83
N PHE A 52 -2.23 -6.62 -3.11
CA PHE A 52 -2.06 -5.71 -4.23
C PHE A 52 -2.75 -6.28 -5.46
N ASP A 53 -3.69 -5.52 -6.02
CA ASP A 53 -4.50 -5.93 -7.18
C ASP A 53 -4.18 -5.18 -8.47
N GLY A 54 -3.26 -4.21 -8.40
CA GLY A 54 -2.90 -3.32 -9.51
C GLY A 54 -3.46 -1.91 -9.40
N ASP A 55 -4.58 -1.72 -8.69
CA ASP A 55 -5.21 -0.41 -8.50
C ASP A 55 -5.09 0.07 -7.05
N SER A 56 -4.97 -0.87 -6.12
CA SER A 56 -4.89 -0.63 -4.69
C SER A 56 -3.88 -1.52 -3.98
N PHE A 57 -3.39 -1.04 -2.85
CA PHE A 57 -2.52 -1.75 -1.92
C PHE A 57 -3.12 -1.70 -0.53
N SER A 58 -3.15 -2.83 0.20
CA SER A 58 -3.64 -2.85 1.58
C SER A 58 -2.88 -3.82 2.47
N TYR A 59 -2.81 -3.51 3.76
CA TYR A 59 -2.21 -4.38 4.76
C TYR A 59 -2.87 -4.22 6.12
N LYS A 60 -2.73 -5.26 6.96
CA LYS A 60 -3.31 -5.29 8.29
C LYS A 60 -2.27 -4.98 9.36
N VAL A 61 -2.61 -4.11 10.29
CA VAL A 61 -1.84 -3.81 11.50
C VAL A 61 -2.75 -3.98 12.70
N GLY A 62 -2.49 -4.98 13.54
CA GLY A 62 -3.39 -5.33 14.64
C GLY A 62 -4.78 -5.72 14.12
N SER A 63 -5.83 -5.01 14.56
CA SER A 63 -7.22 -5.21 14.10
C SER A 63 -7.61 -4.34 12.90
N THR A 64 -6.69 -3.51 12.42
CA THR A 64 -6.96 -2.42 11.48
C THR A 64 -6.43 -2.76 10.10
N VAL A 65 -7.18 -2.41 9.05
CA VAL A 65 -6.74 -2.51 7.65
C VAL A 65 -6.45 -1.11 7.14
N ARG A 66 -5.23 -0.90 6.65
CA ARG A 66 -4.85 0.30 5.92
C ARG A 66 -4.96 0.02 4.44
N HIS A 67 -5.67 0.88 3.72
CA HIS A 67 -5.96 0.74 2.30
C HIS A 67 -5.50 1.99 1.56
N PHE A 68 -4.79 1.81 0.44
CA PHE A 68 -4.26 2.88 -0.38
C PHE A 68 -4.66 2.66 -1.83
N ASP A 69 -5.18 3.70 -2.48
CA ASP A 69 -5.50 3.69 -3.90
C ASP A 69 -4.39 4.39 -4.69
N PHE A 70 -3.91 3.76 -5.76
CA PHE A 70 -2.89 4.37 -6.62
C PHE A 70 -3.47 5.49 -7.46
N VAL A 71 -2.66 6.55 -7.65
CA VAL A 71 -2.97 7.66 -8.54
C VAL A 71 -2.35 7.37 -9.90
N GLY A 72 -3.20 7.25 -10.92
CA GLY A 72 -2.76 6.93 -12.29
C GLY A 72 -2.29 5.48 -12.43
N LYS A 73 -1.44 5.21 -13.43
CA LYS A 73 -1.04 3.84 -13.82
C LYS A 73 0.44 3.51 -13.60
N GLN A 74 1.20 4.44 -13.04
CA GLN A 74 2.65 4.31 -12.89
C GLN A 74 3.07 3.73 -11.54
N HIS A 75 2.13 3.57 -10.60
CA HIS A 75 2.38 3.08 -9.24
C HIS A 75 3.44 3.89 -8.47
N THR A 76 3.50 5.20 -8.74
CA THR A 76 4.47 6.13 -8.12
C THR A 76 3.84 7.03 -7.06
N GLU A 77 2.52 7.10 -7.01
CA GLU A 77 1.74 7.91 -6.08
C GLU A 77 0.51 7.11 -5.65
N MET A 78 0.13 7.24 -4.38
CA MET A 78 -1.07 6.63 -3.83
C MET A 78 -1.68 7.52 -2.73
N LYS A 79 -2.97 7.34 -2.48
CA LYS A 79 -3.71 8.04 -1.44
C LYS A 79 -4.23 7.02 -0.44
N LEU A 80 -4.04 7.30 0.84
CA LEU A 80 -4.69 6.54 1.90
C LEU A 80 -6.21 6.75 1.80
N ASP A 81 -6.98 5.67 1.77
CA ASP A 81 -8.43 5.75 1.97
C ASP A 81 -8.69 6.14 3.43
N ALA A 82 -8.86 7.44 3.66
CA ALA A 82 -9.01 8.04 4.97
C ALA A 82 -10.32 7.64 5.68
N ARG A 83 -11.24 6.93 5.01
CA ARG A 83 -12.52 6.50 5.59
C ARG A 83 -12.36 5.60 6.81
N THR A 84 -11.20 4.99 7.01
CA THR A 84 -10.89 4.17 8.19
C THR A 84 -10.09 4.89 9.29
N HIS A 85 -9.54 6.09 9.06
CA HIS A 85 -8.56 6.68 10.01
C HIS A 85 -8.60 8.18 10.30
N TYR A 86 -9.51 8.97 9.72
CA TYR A 86 -9.71 10.33 10.21
C TYR A 86 -10.74 10.35 11.36
N LEU A 87 -10.27 10.30 12.60
CA LEU A 87 -10.95 10.96 13.71
C LEU A 87 -10.49 12.43 13.70
N PRO A 88 -11.42 13.39 13.89
CA PRO A 88 -11.41 14.75 13.33
C PRO A 88 -10.24 15.64 13.71
#